data_AF-A0AAD9UXX0-F1
#
_entry.id   AF-A0AAD9UXX0-F1
#
_cell.length_a   1.000
_cell.length_b   1.000
_cell.length_c   1.000
_cell.angle_alpha   90.00
_cell.angle_beta   90.00
_cell.angle_gamma   90.00
#
_symmetry.space_group_name_H-M   'P 1'
#
loop_
_entity.id
_entity.type
_entity.pdbx_description
1 polymer ?
#
loop_
_entity_poly.entity_id
_entity_poly.type
_entity_poly.pdbx_seq_one_letter_code
_entity_poly.pdbx_strand_id
1 'polypeptide(L)' 'MMGDQRNEGVIPMAIGEMYDYIEKHPSREFLIRVSYMEIYNEDIRDLLNPSKTNLKVHENAQRQVYVGELTEEVVTC' A
#
# COMPACT_ATOMS: atom_id res chain seq x y z
N MET A 1 -2.28 -13.03 6.10
CA MET A 1 -2.84 -11.72 5.69
C MET A 1 -3.51 -11.77 4.33
N MET A 2 -2.93 -12.40 3.30
CA MET A 2 -3.59 -12.58 1.99
C MET A 2 -4.69 -13.65 1.98
N GLY A 3 -4.57 -14.71 2.78
CA GLY A 3 -5.50 -15.85 2.75
C GLY A 3 -5.04 -16.92 1.77
N ASP A 4 -5.96 -17.81 1.40
CA ASP A 4 -5.76 -18.86 0.41
C ASP A 4 -6.86 -18.85 -0.66
N GLN A 5 -6.85 -19.82 -1.56
CA GLN A 5 -7.82 -19.90 -2.67
C GLN A 5 -9.27 -20.14 -2.24
N ARG A 6 -9.50 -20.60 -1.00
CA ARG A 6 -10.83 -20.93 -0.48
C ARG A 6 -11.33 -19.89 0.52
N ASN A 7 -10.42 -19.23 1.23
CA ASN A 7 -10.74 -18.25 2.25
C ASN A 7 -9.85 -17.02 2.06
N GLU A 8 -10.46 -15.92 1.68
CA GLU A 8 -9.80 -14.63 1.57
C GLU A 8 -9.26 -14.17 2.92
N GLY A 9 -8.09 -13.55 2.89
CA GLY A 9 -7.50 -12.91 4.06
C GLY A 9 -7.95 -11.47 4.23
N VAL A 10 -7.44 -10.83 5.27
CA VAL A 10 -7.81 -9.45 5.62
C VAL A 10 -7.47 -8.44 4.49
N ILE A 11 -6.38 -8.64 3.76
CA ILE A 11 -5.98 -7.72 2.68
C ILE A 11 -7.04 -7.68 1.55
N PRO A 12 -7.37 -8.79 0.88
CA PRO A 12 -8.40 -8.76 -0.17
C PRO A 12 -9.78 -8.36 0.36
N MET A 13 -10.17 -8.82 1.56
CA MET A 13 -11.46 -8.43 2.16
C MET A 13 -11.56 -6.92 2.42
N ALA A 14 -10.52 -6.30 3.00
CA ALA A 14 -10.51 -4.87 3.29
C ALA A 14 -10.49 -4.02 2.01
N ILE A 15 -9.76 -4.47 0.98
CA ILE A 15 -9.76 -3.82 -0.33
C ILE A 15 -11.16 -3.91 -0.97
N GLY A 16 -11.82 -5.07 -0.89
CA GLY A 16 -13.21 -5.24 -1.36
C GLY A 16 -14.18 -4.28 -0.68
N GLU A 17 -14.14 -4.22 0.66
CA GLU A 17 -14.99 -3.31 1.43
C GLU A 17 -14.70 -1.82 1.10
N MET A 18 -13.44 -1.47 0.87
CA MET A 18 -13.05 -0.12 0.45
C MET A 18 -13.67 0.25 -0.90
N TYR A 19 -13.62 -0.63 -1.90
CA TYR A 19 -14.24 -0.36 -3.20
C TYR A 19 -15.77 -0.33 -3.12
N ASP A 20 -16.39 -1.24 -2.37
CA ASP A 20 -17.83 -1.20 -2.08
C ASP A 20 -18.27 0.14 -1.46
N TYR A 21 -17.43 0.70 -0.58
CA TYR A 21 -17.69 2.02 0.01
C TYR A 21 -17.62 3.13 -1.05
N ILE A 22 -16.61 3.10 -1.92
CA ILE A 22 -16.44 4.10 -2.98
C ILE A 22 -17.64 4.10 -3.94
N GLU A 23 -18.08 2.92 -4.38
CA GLU A 23 -19.24 2.78 -5.27
C GLU A 23 -20.53 3.33 -4.65
N LYS A 24 -20.70 3.19 -3.33
CA LYS A 24 -21.87 3.70 -2.60
C LYS A 24 -21.87 5.22 -2.42
N HIS A 25 -20.76 5.91 -2.72
CA HIS A 25 -20.61 7.36 -2.52
C HIS A 25 -20.21 8.09 -3.81
N PRO A 26 -21.05 8.09 -4.86
CA PRO A 26 -20.73 8.64 -6.18
C PRO A 26 -20.56 10.17 -6.21
N SER A 27 -20.94 10.88 -5.14
CA SER A 27 -20.75 12.33 -5.00
C SER A 27 -19.36 12.73 -4.50
N ARG A 28 -18.46 11.76 -4.30
CA ARG A 28 -17.10 11.98 -3.79
C ARG A 28 -16.08 11.41 -4.77
N GLU A 29 -14.97 12.12 -4.92
CA GLU A 29 -13.82 11.65 -5.68
C GLU A 29 -12.79 11.04 -4.72
N PHE A 30 -12.19 9.92 -5.13
CA PHE A 30 -11.22 9.18 -4.34
C PHE A 30 -9.94 8.98 -5.16
N LEU A 31 -8.79 9.18 -4.54
CA LEU A 31 -7.48 8.84 -5.09
C LEU A 31 -6.88 7.71 -4.27
N ILE A 32 -6.70 6.55 -4.89
CA ILE A 32 -6.16 5.37 -4.23
C ILE A 32 -4.72 5.17 -4.68
N ARG A 33 -3.82 5.02 -3.71
CA ARG A 33 -2.40 4.75 -3.94
C ARG A 33 -1.99 3.54 -3.12
N VAL A 34 -1.20 2.66 -3.73
CA VAL A 34 -0.71 1.44 -3.09
C VAL A 34 0.80 1.42 -3.12
N SER A 35 1.39 1.12 -1.97
CA SER A 35 2.81 0.82 -1.81
C SER A 35 2.96 -0.54 -1.16
N TYR A 36 3.94 -1.33 -1.57
CA TYR A 36 4.21 -2.62 -0.96
C TYR A 36 5.71 -2.81 -0.76
N MET A 37 6.11 -3.15 0.47
CA MET A 37 7.51 -3.29 0.84
C MET A 37 7.73 -4.47 1.77
N GLU A 38 8.95 -4.98 1.76
CA GLU A 38 9.44 -5.99 2.69
C GLU A 38 10.56 -5.37 3.54
N ILE A 39 10.57 -5.69 4.83
CA ILE A 39 11.68 -5.38 5.73
C ILE A 39 12.28 -6.71 6.12
N TYR A 40 13.52 -6.95 5.70
CA TYR A 40 14.24 -8.17 6.01
C TYR A 40 15.65 -7.82 6.48
N ASN A 41 16.00 -8.22 7.71
CA ASN A 41 17.30 -7.91 8.30
C ASN A 41 17.65 -6.41 8.24
N GLU A 42 16.69 -5.55 8.60
CA GLU A 42 16.79 -4.08 8.53
C GLU A 42 16.99 -3.50 7.11
N ASP A 43 16.96 -4.33 6.07
CA ASP A 43 16.95 -3.86 4.67
C ASP A 43 15.51 -3.73 4.18
N ILE A 44 15.13 -2.52 3.78
CA ILE A 44 13.83 -2.23 3.18
C ILE A 44 13.91 -2.43 1.66
N ARG A 45 13.03 -3.26 1.12
CA ARG A 45 12.91 -3.55 -0.31
C ARG A 45 11.53 -3.19 -0.81
N ASP A 46 11.47 -2.55 -1.96
CA ASP A 46 10.22 -2.27 -2.65
C ASP A 46 9.76 -3.53 -3.38
N LEU A 47 8.56 -4.01 -3.05
CA LEU A 47 7.95 -5.19 -3.68
C LEU A 47 7.23 -4.86 -4.99
N LEU A 48 6.91 -3.59 -5.24
CA LEU A 48 6.34 -3.13 -6.51
C LEU A 48 7.44 -2.81 -7.53
N ASN A 49 8.62 -2.38 -7.05
CA ASN A 49 9.80 -2.19 -7.88
C ASN A 49 11.04 -2.88 -7.29
N PRO A 50 11.29 -4.15 -7.64
CA PRO A 50 12.39 -4.95 -7.07
C PRO A 50 13.80 -4.39 -7.31
N SER A 51 13.97 -3.42 -8.21
CA SER A 51 15.26 -2.73 -8.41
C SER A 51 15.60 -1.78 -7.26
N LYS A 52 14.61 -1.34 -6.48
CA LYS A 52 14.77 -0.45 -5.34
C LYS A 52 14.94 -1.26 -4.06
N THR A 53 16.15 -1.22 -3.51
CA THR A 53 16.53 -1.93 -2.29
C THR A 53 17.29 -1.01 -1.35
N ASN A 54 17.37 -1.39 -0.07
CA ASN A 54 17.99 -0.59 0.99
C ASN A 54 17.40 0.82 1.10
N LEU A 55 16.06 0.92 0.95
CA LEU A 55 15.35 2.19 1.08
C LEU A 55 15.50 2.74 2.51
N LYS A 56 15.52 4.06 2.62
CA LYS A 56 15.74 4.75 3.91
C LYS A 56 14.43 5.25 4.50
N VAL A 57 14.34 5.13 5.82
CA VAL A 57 13.27 5.74 6.61
C VAL A 57 13.65 7.18 6.91
N HIS A 58 12.72 8.10 6.68
CA HIS A 58 12.86 9.52 6.92
C HIS A 58 11.74 10.02 7.82
N GLU A 59 11.97 11.16 8.46
CA GLU A 59 10.98 11.89 9.25
C GLU A 59 10.83 13.30 8.65
N ASN A 60 9.60 13.72 8.38
CA ASN A 60 9.34 15.07 7.87
C ASN A 60 9.23 16.11 9.00
N ALA A 61 9.08 17.39 8.64
CA ALA A 61 8.97 18.50 9.61
C ALA A 61 7.77 18.37 10.56
N GLN A 62 6.76 17.60 10.18
CA GLN A 62 5.55 17.29 10.94
C GLN A 62 5.71 16.04 11.80
N ARG A 63 6.92 15.49 11.92
CA ARG A 63 7.24 14.25 12.65
C ARG A 63 6.54 13.00 12.09
N GLN A 64 6.22 13.00 10.81
CA GLN A 64 5.66 11.83 10.13
C GLN A 64 6.80 11.00 9.54
N VAL A 65 6.78 9.71 9.85
CA VAL A 65 7.74 8.73 9.36
C VAL A 65 7.30 8.22 7.99
N TYR A 66 8.20 8.18 7.02
CA TYR A 66 7.95 7.67 5.67
C TYR A 66 9.19 6.97 5.11
N VAL A 67 9.00 6.13 4.09
CA VAL A 67 10.11 5.49 3.36
C VAL A 67 10.40 6.29 2.11
N GLY A 68 11.64 6.76 1.99
CA GLY A 68 12.09 7.53 0.84
C GLY A 68 12.10 6.68 -0.42
N GLU A 69 11.64 7.27 -1.53
CA GLU A 69 11.66 6.68 -2.88
C GLU A 69 10.84 5.38 -3.07
N LEU A 70 10.06 4.98 -2.06
CA LEU A 70 9.14 3.86 -2.16
C LEU A 70 8.12 4.11 -3.27
N THR A 71 7.89 3.10 -4.12
CA THR A 71 6.94 3.21 -5.23
C THR A 71 5.51 3.25 -4.69
N GLU A 72 4.76 4.25 -5.16
CA GLU A 72 3.34 4.42 -4.87
C GLU A 72 2.57 4.41 -6.19
N GLU A 73 1.93 3.28 -6.49
CA GLU A 73 1.13 3.12 -7.71
C GLU A 73 -0.26 3.69 -7.52
N VAL A 74 -0.71 4.51 -8.47
CA VAL A 74 -2.08 5.02 -8.50
C VAL A 74 -2.97 3.94 -9.09
N VAL A 75 -3.98 3.50 -8.33
CA VAL A 75 -4.91 2.48 -8.79
C VAL A 75 -6.22 3.17 -9.19
N THR A 76 -6.61 2.98 -10.45
CA THR A 76 -7.89 3.44 -10.99
C THR A 76 -8.90 2.31 -10.93
N CYS A 77 -10.07 2.60 -10.36
CA CYS A 77 -11.26 1.76 -10.42
C CYS A 77 -11.90 1.76 -11.81
#